data_AF-A0AAE1Z801-F1
#
_entry.id   AF-A0AAE1Z801-F1
#
_cell.length_a   1.000
_cell.length_b   1.000
_cell.length_c   1.000
_cell.angle_alpha   90.00
_cell.angle_beta   90.00
_cell.angle_gamma   90.00
#
_symmetry.space_group_name_H-M   'P 1'
#
loop_
_entity.id
_entity.type
_entity.pdbx_description
1 polymer ?
#
loop_
_entity_poly.entity_id
_entity_poly.type
_entity_poly.pdbx_seq_one_letter_code
_entity_poly.pdbx_strand_id
1 'polypeptide(L)'
;MVRCGPEPMVTWEVMKFRLSTKKYEERLLSSGISHEVVDEATAAFILSVIENMGPPAERLCHKQPGIFYHLRDLGDLFHEAKFIHMIRDGRAAVLSTIERKVDGQYSANNTVKAVKLWEEITRQMISDCKHIGKLRCLTVRYECLVLAPEIQLRRILKFLGLPWDDILLRHETVVHKVSKLNYLEQSTTQFLNPIYVKSLDLWAKNNSNVSKCLFKAFSRNTNLLVELDYPINEIPPDYKKLCEKSPYYE
;
A
#
# COMPACT_ATOMS: atom_id res chain seq x y z
N MET A 1 11.02 14.00 -13.73
CA MET A 1 10.19 12.99 -14.41
C MET A 1 8.97 12.60 -13.57
N VAL A 2 9.16 12.00 -12.39
CA VAL A 2 8.04 11.58 -11.52
C VAL A 2 7.95 12.47 -10.29
N ARG A 3 6.74 12.85 -9.89
CA ARG A 3 6.50 13.52 -8.60
C ARG A 3 5.43 12.77 -7.80
N CYS A 4 5.88 12.13 -6.72
CA CYS A 4 5.02 11.73 -5.60
C CYS A 4 4.96 12.84 -4.55
N GLY A 5 3.95 12.82 -3.70
CA GLY A 5 3.77 13.79 -2.63
C GLY A 5 3.24 13.15 -1.35
N PRO A 6 2.81 13.98 -0.38
CA PRO A 6 2.15 13.50 0.83
C PRO A 6 0.81 12.82 0.48
N GLU A 7 0.16 12.20 1.46
CA GLU A 7 -1.17 11.62 1.25
C GLU A 7 -2.20 12.71 0.97
N PRO A 8 -2.93 12.68 -0.16
CA PRO A 8 -3.90 13.72 -0.48
C PRO A 8 -5.16 13.65 0.39
N MET A 9 -5.35 12.60 1.20
CA MET A 9 -6.44 12.33 2.17
C MET A 9 -7.88 12.39 1.64
N VAL A 10 -8.26 13.43 0.91
CA VAL A 10 -9.62 13.67 0.37
C VAL A 10 -9.99 12.72 -0.77
N THR A 11 -9.01 12.14 -1.45
CA THR A 11 -9.25 11.18 -2.55
C THR A 11 -9.90 9.89 -2.04
N TRP A 12 -9.73 9.55 -0.75
CA TRP A 12 -10.49 8.48 -0.10
C TRP A 12 -11.99 8.80 -0.04
N GLU A 13 -12.31 10.04 0.34
CA GLU A 13 -13.68 10.48 0.61
C GLU A 13 -14.48 10.56 -0.67
N VAL A 14 -13.88 11.07 -1.76
CA VAL A 14 -14.55 11.12 -3.06
C VAL A 14 -14.82 9.72 -3.62
N MET A 15 -13.92 8.75 -3.38
CA MET A 15 -14.17 7.35 -3.78
C MET A 15 -15.34 6.74 -2.99
N LYS A 16 -15.42 7.01 -1.68
CA LYS A 16 -16.58 6.59 -0.87
C LYS A 16 -17.87 7.25 -1.35
N PHE A 17 -17.84 8.54 -1.69
CA PHE A 17 -18.97 9.24 -2.28
C PHE A 17 -19.41 8.58 -3.58
N ARG A 18 -18.48 8.36 -4.54
CA ARG A 18 -18.73 7.66 -5.80
C ARG A 18 -19.41 6.32 -5.56
N LEU A 19 -18.90 5.49 -4.67
CA LEU A 19 -19.49 4.17 -4.40
C LEU A 19 -20.88 4.26 -3.76
N SER A 20 -21.14 5.31 -3.00
CA SER A 20 -22.44 5.54 -2.38
C SER A 20 -23.53 5.96 -3.38
N THR A 21 -23.16 6.52 -4.54
CA THR A 21 -24.14 6.98 -5.56
C THR A 21 -24.96 5.84 -6.14
N LYS A 22 -24.43 4.61 -6.12
CA LYS A 22 -25.16 3.38 -6.52
C LYS A 22 -26.50 3.21 -5.79
N LYS A 23 -26.64 3.75 -4.57
CA LYS A 23 -27.90 3.73 -3.81
C LYS A 23 -29.01 4.61 -4.42
N TYR A 24 -28.64 5.56 -5.27
CA TYR A 24 -29.53 6.56 -5.86
C TYR A 24 -29.55 6.47 -7.40
N GLU A 25 -29.09 5.36 -7.96
CA GLU A 25 -28.88 5.17 -9.41
C GLU A 25 -30.10 5.58 -10.24
N GLU A 26 -31.29 5.05 -9.94
CA GLU A 26 -32.53 5.37 -10.65
C GLU A 26 -32.88 6.87 -10.60
N ARG A 27 -32.67 7.50 -9.44
CA ARG A 27 -32.94 8.94 -9.24
C ARG A 27 -31.94 9.80 -10.00
N LEU A 28 -30.67 9.40 -10.00
CA LEU A 28 -29.60 10.08 -10.73
C LEU A 28 -29.85 9.99 -12.24
N LEU A 29 -30.15 8.79 -12.74
CA LEU A 29 -30.51 8.57 -14.15
C LEU A 29 -31.74 9.38 -14.56
N SER A 30 -32.78 9.41 -13.73
CA SER A 30 -33.97 10.26 -13.97
C SER A 30 -33.67 11.76 -13.98
N SER A 31 -32.54 12.17 -13.40
CA SER A 31 -32.04 13.55 -13.41
C SER A 31 -30.99 13.80 -14.50
N GLY A 32 -30.77 12.83 -15.40
CA GLY A 32 -29.76 12.92 -16.47
C GLY A 32 -28.32 12.72 -16.01
N ILE A 33 -28.10 12.17 -14.82
CA ILE A 33 -26.78 11.89 -14.26
C ILE A 33 -26.50 10.39 -14.38
N SER A 34 -25.72 10.00 -15.39
CA SER A 34 -25.32 8.61 -15.58
C SER A 34 -24.11 8.22 -14.70
N HIS A 35 -23.76 6.92 -14.67
CA HIS A 35 -22.55 6.47 -13.97
C HIS A 35 -21.29 7.08 -14.58
N GLU A 36 -21.25 7.26 -15.90
CA GLU A 36 -20.14 7.88 -16.61
C GLU A 36 -19.91 9.32 -16.13
N VAL A 37 -20.97 10.10 -15.91
CA VAL A 37 -20.87 11.46 -15.37
C VAL A 37 -20.28 11.46 -13.96
N VAL A 38 -20.69 10.50 -13.11
CA VAL A 38 -20.14 10.37 -11.75
C VAL A 38 -18.67 9.95 -11.79
N ASP A 39 -18.31 9.06 -12.71
CA ASP A 39 -16.96 8.56 -12.91
C ASP A 39 -16.03 9.66 -13.39
N GLU A 40 -16.43 10.41 -14.42
CA GLU A 40 -15.70 11.56 -14.94
C GLU A 40 -15.50 12.64 -13.86
N ALA A 41 -16.55 12.99 -13.12
CA ALA A 41 -16.46 13.96 -12.04
C ALA A 41 -15.52 13.50 -10.92
N THR A 42 -15.57 12.21 -10.56
CA THR A 42 -14.70 11.62 -9.53
C THR A 42 -13.24 11.60 -9.99
N ALA A 43 -12.99 11.16 -11.23
CA ALA A 43 -11.66 11.14 -11.82
C ALA A 43 -11.06 12.54 -11.93
N ALA A 44 -11.85 13.53 -12.38
CA ALA A 44 -11.46 14.93 -12.46
C ALA A 44 -11.11 15.53 -11.09
N PHE A 45 -11.90 15.22 -10.05
CA PHE A 45 -11.59 15.64 -8.68
C PHE A 45 -10.24 15.06 -8.21
N ILE A 46 -10.05 13.75 -8.36
CA ILE A 46 -8.81 13.09 -7.94
C ILE A 46 -7.62 13.63 -8.71
N LEU A 47 -7.73 13.78 -10.04
CA LEU A 47 -6.66 14.31 -10.88
C LEU A 47 -6.30 15.75 -10.49
N SER A 48 -7.30 16.62 -10.29
CA SER A 48 -7.09 18.00 -9.86
C SER A 48 -6.35 18.07 -8.52
N VAL A 49 -6.73 17.23 -7.55
CA VAL A 49 -6.01 17.15 -6.26
C VAL A 49 -4.57 16.71 -6.47
N ILE A 50 -4.34 15.65 -7.27
CA ILE A 50 -3.00 15.16 -7.58
C ILE A 50 -2.20 16.28 -8.25
N GLU A 51 -2.66 16.90 -9.32
CA GLU A 51 -1.94 17.96 -10.04
C GLU A 51 -1.53 19.12 -9.12
N ASN A 52 -2.49 19.64 -8.35
CA ASN A 52 -2.32 20.88 -7.60
C ASN A 52 -1.61 20.72 -6.23
N MET A 53 -1.31 19.51 -5.78
CA MET A 53 -0.65 19.32 -4.47
C MET A 53 0.87 19.57 -4.46
N GLY A 54 1.46 19.98 -5.59
CA GLY A 54 2.90 20.21 -5.72
C GLY A 54 3.31 20.80 -7.08
N PRO A 55 4.61 20.84 -7.41
CA PRO A 55 5.09 21.32 -8.71
C PRO A 55 4.67 20.40 -9.88
N PRO A 56 4.66 20.88 -11.13
CA PRO A 56 4.37 20.02 -12.29
C PRO A 56 5.46 18.97 -12.50
N ALA A 57 5.08 17.81 -13.05
CA ALA A 57 5.98 16.76 -13.50
C ALA A 57 5.32 15.94 -14.62
N GLU A 58 6.12 15.33 -15.50
CA GLU A 58 5.61 14.50 -16.61
C GLU A 58 4.75 13.33 -16.14
N ARG A 59 5.08 12.76 -14.99
CA ARG A 59 4.31 11.66 -14.38
C ARG A 59 3.98 11.99 -12.94
N LEU A 60 2.69 11.91 -12.62
CA LEU A 60 2.18 12.15 -11.28
C LEU A 60 1.98 10.83 -10.55
N CYS A 61 2.13 10.88 -9.23
CA CYS A 61 2.04 9.72 -8.36
C CYS A 61 1.12 10.04 -7.20
N HIS A 62 0.30 9.04 -6.83
CA HIS A 62 -0.64 9.09 -5.72
C HIS A 62 -0.29 7.98 -4.74
N LYS A 63 -0.13 8.34 -3.47
CA LYS A 63 0.12 7.38 -2.38
C LYS A 63 -0.86 7.66 -1.26
N GLN A 64 -1.76 6.72 -1.02
CA GLN A 64 -2.64 6.71 0.14
C GLN A 64 -3.07 5.26 0.40
N PRO A 65 -2.55 4.55 1.41
CA PRO A 65 -2.78 3.11 1.57
C PRO A 65 -4.26 2.71 1.58
N GLY A 66 -5.12 3.53 2.20
CA GLY A 66 -6.55 3.26 2.26
C GLY A 66 -7.22 3.19 0.89
N ILE A 67 -6.80 4.02 -0.09
CA ILE A 67 -7.46 4.08 -1.41
C ILE A 67 -7.43 2.76 -2.17
N PHE A 68 -6.49 1.87 -1.83
CA PHE A 68 -6.39 0.54 -2.43
C PHE A 68 -7.48 -0.43 -1.95
N TYR A 69 -8.31 -0.07 -0.96
CA TYR A 69 -9.57 -0.80 -0.71
C TYR A 69 -10.53 -0.68 -1.91
N HIS A 70 -10.30 0.28 -2.79
CA HIS A 70 -11.02 0.50 -4.04
C HIS A 70 -10.09 0.31 -5.25
N LEU A 71 -9.07 -0.55 -5.14
CA LEU A 71 -8.05 -0.72 -6.18
C LEU A 71 -8.67 -1.08 -7.55
N ARG A 72 -9.67 -1.96 -7.58
CA ARG A 72 -10.40 -2.29 -8.82
C ARG A 72 -11.06 -1.07 -9.44
N ASP A 73 -11.85 -0.34 -8.66
CA ASP A 73 -12.51 0.88 -9.13
C ASP A 73 -11.52 1.94 -9.63
N LEU A 74 -10.33 2.05 -9.02
CA LEU A 74 -9.28 2.93 -9.53
C LEU A 74 -8.74 2.44 -10.87
N GLY A 75 -8.64 1.13 -11.07
CA GLY A 75 -8.27 0.52 -12.35
C GLY A 75 -9.26 0.83 -13.47
N ASP A 76 -10.54 0.89 -13.12
CA ASP A 76 -11.65 1.26 -14.00
C ASP A 76 -11.70 2.77 -14.25
N LEU A 77 -11.44 3.62 -13.25
CA LEU A 77 -11.44 5.07 -13.43
C LEU A 77 -10.22 5.60 -14.19
N PHE A 78 -9.05 5.00 -13.98
CA PHE A 78 -7.79 5.48 -14.53
C PHE A 78 -7.12 4.42 -15.42
N HIS A 79 -7.65 4.25 -16.63
CA HIS A 79 -7.26 3.16 -17.54
C HIS A 79 -5.78 3.11 -17.96
N GLU A 80 -5.04 4.22 -17.85
CA GLU A 80 -3.61 4.28 -18.15
C GLU A 80 -2.72 4.22 -16.89
N ALA A 81 -3.33 4.30 -15.70
CA ALA A 81 -2.57 4.27 -14.45
C ALA A 81 -1.95 2.90 -14.20
N LYS A 82 -0.75 2.95 -13.61
CA LYS A 82 -0.03 1.78 -13.06
C LYS A 82 -0.09 1.82 -11.53
N PHE A 83 -0.23 0.65 -10.93
CA PHE A 83 -0.39 0.45 -9.49
C PHE A 83 0.76 -0.37 -8.94
N ILE A 84 1.31 0.07 -7.81
CA ILE A 84 2.30 -0.69 -7.03
C ILE A 84 1.61 -1.13 -5.74
N HIS A 85 1.30 -2.41 -5.65
CA HIS A 85 0.67 -3.03 -4.49
C HIS A 85 1.73 -3.59 -3.55
N MET A 86 1.87 -2.96 -2.38
CA MET A 86 2.82 -3.39 -1.36
C MET A 86 2.23 -4.51 -0.51
N ILE A 87 2.92 -5.64 -0.40
CA ILE A 87 2.66 -6.67 0.59
C ILE A 87 3.78 -6.70 1.64
N ARG A 88 3.43 -7.08 2.86
CA ARG A 88 4.34 -7.25 4.00
C ARG A 88 3.85 -8.40 4.86
N ASP A 89 4.74 -9.00 5.64
CA ASP A 89 4.37 -9.95 6.69
C ASP A 89 3.28 -9.33 7.58
N GLY A 90 2.11 -9.97 7.61
CA GLY A 90 0.95 -9.48 8.34
C GLY A 90 1.24 -9.27 9.83
N ARG A 91 2.14 -10.07 10.40
CA ARG A 91 2.53 -9.95 11.81
C ARG A 91 3.26 -8.65 12.06
N ALA A 92 4.19 -8.29 11.17
CA ALA A 92 4.88 -7.01 11.19
C ALA A 92 3.93 -5.83 10.92
N ALA A 93 3.05 -5.97 9.92
CA ALA A 93 2.10 -4.92 9.54
C ALA A 93 1.09 -4.61 10.66
N VAL A 94 0.40 -5.63 11.18
CA VAL A 94 -0.62 -5.49 12.24
C VAL A 94 0.00 -4.91 13.51
N LEU A 95 1.14 -5.44 13.97
CA LEU A 95 1.80 -4.90 15.16
C LEU A 95 2.16 -3.42 14.97
N SER A 96 2.72 -3.09 13.80
CA SER A 96 3.11 -1.73 13.48
C SER A 96 1.93 -0.75 13.48
N THR A 97 0.74 -1.19 13.03
CA THR A 97 -0.49 -0.40 13.06
C THR A 97 -0.99 -0.20 14.50
N ILE A 98 -0.97 -1.25 15.32
CA ILE A 98 -1.38 -1.19 16.74
C ILE A 98 -0.48 -0.25 17.54
N GLU A 99 0.84 -0.45 17.48
CA GLU A 99 1.80 0.31 18.30
C GLU A 99 1.83 1.80 17.94
N ARG A 100 1.70 2.11 16.65
CA ARG A 100 1.70 3.48 16.15
C ARG A 100 0.30 4.12 16.12
N LYS A 101 -0.75 3.40 16.51
CA LYS A 101 -2.14 3.85 16.49
C LYS A 101 -2.55 4.45 15.13
N VAL A 102 -2.14 3.79 14.05
CA VAL A 102 -2.37 4.27 12.67
C VAL A 102 -3.83 4.10 12.27
N ASP A 103 -4.47 3.01 12.71
CA ASP A 103 -5.89 2.73 12.48
C ASP A 103 -6.51 2.30 13.81
N GLY A 104 -7.55 3.03 14.26
CA GLY A 104 -8.25 2.74 15.52
C GLY A 104 -8.98 1.40 15.54
N GLN A 105 -9.20 0.78 14.38
CA GLN A 105 -9.77 -0.58 14.29
C GLN A 105 -8.77 -1.66 14.71
N TYR A 106 -7.47 -1.36 14.67
CA TYR A 106 -6.39 -2.25 15.09
C TYR A 106 -6.06 -1.94 16.56
N SER A 107 -6.36 -2.89 17.44
CA SER A 107 -6.17 -2.70 18.87
C SER A 107 -5.47 -3.89 19.53
N ALA A 108 -4.59 -3.58 20.48
CA ALA A 108 -3.97 -4.56 21.37
C ALA A 108 -5.01 -5.39 22.16
N ASN A 109 -6.17 -4.80 22.44
CA ASN A 109 -7.26 -5.48 23.16
C ASN A 109 -8.09 -6.39 22.25
N ASN A 110 -7.92 -6.31 20.92
CA ASN A 110 -8.66 -7.14 19.97
C ASN A 110 -7.79 -7.52 18.76
N THR A 111 -6.71 -8.27 19.03
CA THR A 111 -5.77 -8.72 18.00
C THR A 111 -6.43 -9.61 16.95
N VAL A 112 -7.43 -10.41 17.32
CA VAL A 112 -8.17 -11.27 16.36
C VAL A 112 -8.89 -10.43 15.31
N LYS A 113 -9.59 -9.36 15.71
CA LYS A 113 -10.23 -8.43 14.76
C LYS A 113 -9.19 -7.78 13.83
N ALA A 114 -8.06 -7.35 14.39
CA ALA A 114 -6.98 -6.74 13.61
C ALA A 114 -6.40 -7.70 12.55
N VAL A 115 -6.19 -8.98 12.91
CA VAL A 115 -5.71 -10.02 11.98
C VAL A 115 -6.73 -10.30 10.88
N LYS A 116 -8.01 -10.45 11.23
CA LYS A 116 -9.07 -10.69 10.23
C LYS A 116 -9.22 -9.52 9.26
N LEU A 117 -9.17 -8.29 9.77
CA LEU A 117 -9.23 -7.09 8.94
C LEU A 117 -8.03 -6.99 8.00
N TRP A 118 -6.82 -7.29 8.49
CA TRP A 118 -5.63 -7.37 7.66
C TRP A 118 -5.77 -8.41 6.55
N GLU A 119 -6.27 -9.62 6.87
CA GLU A 119 -6.47 -10.68 5.89
C GLU A 119 -7.48 -10.28 4.83
N GLU A 120 -8.65 -9.78 5.23
CA GLU A 120 -9.72 -9.34 4.34
C GLU A 120 -9.21 -8.30 3.32
N ILE A 121 -8.58 -7.24 3.84
CA ILE A 121 -8.03 -6.16 3.03
C ILE A 121 -6.95 -6.69 2.08
N THR A 122 -6.00 -7.48 2.59
CA THR A 122 -4.86 -7.95 1.81
C THR A 122 -5.33 -8.89 0.69
N ARG A 123 -6.28 -9.79 0.97
CA ARG A 123 -6.88 -10.67 -0.06
C ARG A 123 -7.56 -9.86 -1.15
N GLN A 124 -8.33 -8.85 -0.76
CA GLN A 124 -9.03 -7.97 -1.71
C GLN A 124 -8.02 -7.29 -2.63
N MET A 125 -6.97 -6.66 -2.07
CA MET A 125 -5.95 -5.98 -2.87
C MET A 125 -5.16 -6.92 -3.80
N ILE A 126 -4.86 -8.15 -3.36
CA ILE A 126 -4.23 -9.17 -4.22
C ILE A 126 -5.15 -9.53 -5.40
N SER A 127 -6.44 -9.77 -5.11
CA SER A 127 -7.45 -10.10 -6.11
C SER A 127 -7.63 -8.97 -7.13
N ASP A 128 -7.70 -7.73 -6.65
CA ASP A 128 -7.86 -6.55 -7.51
C ASP A 128 -6.63 -6.28 -8.36
N CYS A 129 -5.43 -6.42 -7.80
CA CYS A 129 -4.19 -6.31 -8.57
C CYS A 129 -4.11 -7.37 -9.68
N LYS A 130 -4.55 -8.60 -9.39
CA LYS A 130 -4.66 -9.67 -10.40
C LYS A 130 -5.69 -9.34 -11.47
N HIS A 131 -6.83 -8.78 -11.09
CA HIS A 131 -7.89 -8.35 -12.01
C HIS A 131 -7.42 -7.26 -12.98
N ILE A 132 -6.74 -6.22 -12.47
CA ILE A 132 -6.16 -5.14 -13.29
C ILE A 132 -5.10 -5.67 -14.27
N GLY A 133 -4.39 -6.74 -13.88
CA GLY A 133 -3.45 -7.44 -14.75
C GLY A 133 -2.01 -6.91 -14.65
N LYS A 134 -1.06 -7.79 -14.98
CA LYS A 134 0.39 -7.61 -14.74
C LYS A 134 1.03 -6.41 -15.45
N LEU A 135 0.39 -5.89 -16.51
CA LEU A 135 0.88 -4.70 -17.23
C LEU A 135 0.58 -3.40 -16.49
N ARG A 136 -0.42 -3.42 -15.60
CA ARG A 136 -0.91 -2.24 -14.87
C ARG A 136 -0.86 -2.38 -13.36
N CYS A 137 -0.72 -3.58 -12.80
CA CYS A 137 -0.49 -3.73 -11.36
C CYS A 137 0.69 -4.65 -11.05
N LEU A 138 1.63 -4.15 -10.25
CA LEU A 138 2.81 -4.85 -9.76
C LEU A 138 2.73 -5.03 -8.25
N THR A 139 2.77 -6.28 -7.79
CA THR A 139 2.93 -6.56 -6.35
C THR A 139 4.41 -6.55 -5.97
N VAL A 140 4.74 -5.82 -4.90
CA VAL A 140 6.08 -5.67 -4.33
C VAL A 140 6.08 -6.11 -2.88
N ARG A 141 7.00 -7.01 -2.52
CA ARG A 141 7.18 -7.47 -1.14
C ARG A 141 8.15 -6.57 -0.39
N TYR A 142 7.68 -5.96 0.70
CA TYR A 142 8.45 -5.02 1.51
C TYR A 142 9.79 -5.60 1.97
N GLU A 143 9.79 -6.86 2.42
CA GLU A 143 10.97 -7.53 2.93
C GLU A 143 12.05 -7.64 1.85
N CYS A 144 11.66 -7.99 0.62
CA CYS A 144 12.57 -8.09 -0.50
C CYS A 144 13.05 -6.71 -0.95
N LEU A 145 12.19 -5.69 -0.89
CA LEU A 145 12.56 -4.31 -1.19
C LEU A 145 13.64 -3.80 -0.26
N VAL A 146 13.57 -4.07 1.05
CA VAL A 146 14.60 -3.57 1.98
C VAL A 146 15.84 -4.46 2.06
N LEU A 147 15.73 -5.76 1.72
CA LEU A 147 16.87 -6.69 1.68
C LEU A 147 17.69 -6.57 0.39
N ALA A 148 17.04 -6.26 -0.74
CA ALA A 148 17.65 -6.14 -2.06
C ALA A 148 17.09 -4.92 -2.82
N PRO A 149 17.31 -3.69 -2.32
CA PRO A 149 16.66 -2.49 -2.85
C PRO A 149 16.98 -2.23 -4.31
N GLU A 150 18.23 -2.42 -4.75
CA GLU A 150 18.60 -2.20 -6.15
C GLU A 150 17.82 -3.12 -7.10
N ILE A 151 17.77 -4.43 -6.81
CA ILE A 151 17.05 -5.42 -7.64
C ILE A 151 15.57 -5.04 -7.73
N GLN A 152 14.94 -4.77 -6.59
CA GLN A 152 13.51 -4.46 -6.53
C GLN A 152 13.17 -3.11 -7.15
N LEU A 153 14.00 -2.08 -6.96
CA LEU A 153 13.79 -0.77 -7.58
C LEU A 153 13.98 -0.84 -9.10
N ARG A 154 14.99 -1.59 -9.61
CA ARG A 154 15.14 -1.82 -11.05
C ARG A 154 13.91 -2.50 -11.65
N ARG A 155 13.36 -3.51 -10.98
CA ARG A 155 12.13 -4.19 -11.37
C ARG A 155 10.93 -3.24 -11.41
N ILE A 156 10.77 -2.40 -10.38
CA ILE A 156 9.71 -1.38 -10.30
C ILE A 156 9.85 -0.36 -11.44
N LEU A 157 11.05 0.19 -11.67
CA LEU A 157 11.27 1.17 -12.74
C LEU A 157 11.06 0.57 -14.13
N LYS A 158 11.48 -0.69 -14.35
CA LYS A 158 11.19 -1.42 -15.60
C LYS A 158 9.68 -1.55 -15.81
N PHE A 159 8.94 -1.96 -14.78
CA PHE A 159 7.48 -2.02 -14.83
C PHE A 159 6.86 -0.66 -15.15
N LEU A 160 7.36 0.42 -14.54
CA LEU A 160 6.88 1.78 -14.80
C LEU A 160 7.34 2.33 -16.16
N GLY A 161 8.37 1.77 -16.79
CA GLY A 161 9.01 2.33 -17.97
C GLY A 161 9.75 3.63 -17.65
N LEU A 162 10.55 3.61 -16.59
CA LEU A 162 11.37 4.73 -16.11
C LEU A 162 12.87 4.35 -16.13
N PRO A 163 13.77 5.33 -16.35
CA PRO A 163 15.20 5.09 -16.29
C PRO A 163 15.68 4.83 -14.85
N TRP A 164 16.82 4.15 -14.74
CA TRP A 164 17.52 3.97 -13.46
C TRP A 164 18.22 5.27 -13.03
N ASP A 165 18.22 5.52 -11.72
CA ASP A 165 19.00 6.58 -11.08
C ASP A 165 19.49 6.08 -9.71
N ASP A 166 20.81 6.14 -9.46
CA ASP A 166 21.43 5.71 -8.20
C ASP A 166 20.94 6.51 -6.99
N ILE A 167 20.33 7.68 -7.21
CA ILE A 167 19.72 8.48 -6.13
C ILE A 167 18.59 7.73 -5.42
N LEU A 168 17.95 6.76 -6.08
CA LEU A 168 16.86 5.97 -5.52
C LEU A 168 17.30 5.10 -4.34
N LEU A 169 18.58 4.74 -4.26
CA LEU A 169 19.17 4.01 -3.13
C LEU A 169 19.54 4.91 -1.96
N ARG A 170 19.50 6.23 -2.16
CA ARG A 170 19.91 7.28 -1.21
C ARG A 170 18.84 8.36 -1.12
N HIS A 171 17.56 7.95 -1.09
CA HIS A 171 16.41 8.86 -1.15
C HIS A 171 16.45 9.91 -0.02
N GLU A 172 17.01 9.55 1.13
CA GLU A 172 17.16 10.41 2.30
C GLU A 172 18.04 11.65 2.01
N THR A 173 18.97 11.55 1.06
CA THR A 173 19.89 12.64 0.71
C THR A 173 19.22 13.76 -0.10
N VAL A 174 18.08 13.46 -0.72
CA VAL A 174 17.35 14.39 -1.61
C VAL A 174 15.92 14.63 -1.19
N VAL A 175 15.40 13.94 -0.17
CA VAL A 175 13.97 13.95 0.17
C VAL A 175 13.40 15.37 0.34
N HIS A 176 14.14 16.28 0.96
CA HIS A 176 13.74 17.67 1.16
C HIS A 176 13.79 18.54 -0.11
N LYS A 177 14.45 18.06 -1.17
CA LYS A 177 14.56 18.75 -2.46
C LYS A 177 13.53 18.25 -3.47
N VAL A 178 13.18 16.95 -3.41
CA VAL A 178 12.38 16.29 -4.45
C VAL A 178 10.93 16.00 -4.03
N SER A 179 10.62 16.05 -2.74
CA SER A 179 9.27 15.75 -2.25
C SER A 179 8.87 16.64 -1.08
N LYS A 180 7.60 17.04 -1.06
CA LYS A 180 7.00 17.67 0.12
C LYS A 180 6.62 16.56 1.10
N LEU A 181 7.14 16.63 2.33
CA LEU A 181 6.75 15.72 3.40
C LEU A 181 5.68 16.37 4.28
N ASN A 182 4.73 15.55 4.75
CA ASN A 182 3.77 15.95 5.76
C ASN A 182 4.22 15.39 7.12
N TYR A 183 4.53 16.27 8.08
CA TYR A 183 4.99 15.86 9.41
C TYR A 183 3.92 15.12 10.23
N LEU A 184 2.64 15.22 9.82
CA LEU A 184 1.52 14.50 10.43
C LEU A 184 1.41 13.05 9.95
N GLU A 185 2.11 12.66 8.89
CA GLU A 185 2.11 11.27 8.44
C GLU A 185 2.97 10.38 9.34
N GLN A 186 2.39 9.26 9.78
CA GLN A 186 2.98 8.33 10.75
C GLN A 186 4.26 7.63 10.28
N SER A 187 4.56 7.72 8.98
CA SER A 187 5.75 7.12 8.37
C SER A 187 6.86 8.14 8.05
N THR A 188 6.61 9.44 8.29
CA THR A 188 7.56 10.51 7.91
C THR A 188 8.89 10.37 8.64
N THR A 189 8.89 10.10 9.94
CA THR A 189 10.12 9.96 10.73
C THR A 189 10.97 8.78 10.28
N GLN A 190 10.35 7.69 9.84
CA GLN A 190 11.04 6.52 9.29
C GLN A 190 11.59 6.80 7.90
N PHE A 191 10.79 7.46 7.03
CA PHE A 191 11.15 7.76 5.65
C PHE A 191 12.37 8.68 5.52
N LEU A 192 12.65 9.51 6.53
CA LEU A 192 13.84 10.37 6.57
C LEU A 192 15.17 9.61 6.74
N ASN A 193 15.14 8.31 7.04
CA ASN A 193 16.36 7.51 7.20
C ASN A 193 16.71 6.78 5.90
N PRO A 194 17.98 6.36 5.71
CA PRO A 194 18.36 5.43 4.65
C PRO A 194 17.54 4.13 4.70
N ILE A 195 17.49 3.41 3.58
CA ILE A 195 16.90 2.07 3.56
C ILE A 195 17.60 1.18 4.60
N TYR A 196 16.83 0.59 5.51
CA TYR A 196 17.35 -0.23 6.60
C TYR A 196 16.49 -1.48 6.81
N VAL A 197 17.08 -2.49 7.44
CA VAL A 197 16.42 -3.79 7.72
C VAL A 197 15.91 -3.95 9.15
N LYS A 198 16.19 -2.99 10.04
CA LYS A 198 15.86 -3.07 11.48
C LYS A 198 14.36 -3.26 11.81
N SER A 199 13.46 -3.04 10.84
CA SER A 199 12.01 -3.19 10.99
C SER A 199 11.47 -4.55 10.54
N LEU A 200 12.34 -5.45 10.04
CA LEU A 200 11.93 -6.78 9.60
C LEU A 200 11.50 -7.68 10.76
N ASP A 201 12.25 -7.65 11.86
CA ASP A 201 12.13 -8.60 12.96
C ASP A 201 11.54 -8.02 14.25
N LEU A 202 11.22 -6.72 14.30
CA LEU A 202 10.74 -6.05 15.52
C LEU A 202 9.55 -6.76 16.14
N TRP A 203 8.65 -7.27 15.30
CA TRP A 203 7.45 -7.97 15.73
C TRP A 203 7.72 -9.33 16.39
N ALA A 204 8.91 -9.89 16.16
CA ALA A 204 9.35 -11.14 16.77
C ALA A 204 10.08 -10.95 18.10
N LYS A 205 10.45 -9.71 18.46
CA LYS A 205 11.09 -9.42 19.74
C LYS A 205 10.06 -9.63 20.85
N ASN A 206 10.26 -10.66 21.68
CA ASN A 206 9.31 -11.27 22.63
C ASN A 206 8.95 -10.39 23.84
N ASN A 207 8.94 -9.07 23.65
CA ASN A 207 9.03 -8.08 24.71
C ASN A 207 7.65 -7.48 25.05
N SER A 208 6.59 -7.83 24.30
CA SER A 208 5.23 -7.32 24.51
C SER A 208 4.17 -8.43 24.54
N ASN A 209 3.18 -8.31 25.44
CA ASN A 209 2.02 -9.21 25.49
C ASN A 209 1.21 -9.15 24.18
N VAL A 210 1.23 -8.01 23.50
CA VAL A 210 0.61 -7.82 22.18
C VAL A 210 1.19 -8.81 21.17
N SER A 211 2.51 -8.98 21.12
CA SER A 211 3.18 -9.90 20.20
C SER A 211 2.72 -11.34 20.43
N LYS A 212 2.69 -11.82 21.68
CA LYS A 212 2.22 -13.19 22.02
C LYS A 212 0.76 -13.43 21.60
N CYS A 213 -0.13 -12.48 21.85
CA CYS A 213 -1.52 -12.56 21.42
C CYS A 213 -1.65 -12.52 19.89
N LEU A 214 -0.79 -11.75 19.22
CA LEU A 214 -0.75 -11.63 17.77
C LEU A 214 -0.34 -12.95 17.11
N PHE A 215 0.73 -13.60 17.59
CA PHE A 215 1.15 -14.93 17.11
C PHE A 215 -0.01 -15.93 17.16
N LYS A 216 -0.65 -16.06 18.32
CA LYS A 216 -1.79 -16.97 18.50
C LYS A 216 -2.96 -16.61 17.57
N ALA A 217 -3.23 -15.33 17.37
CA ALA A 217 -4.28 -14.87 16.48
C ALA A 217 -3.99 -15.25 15.02
N PHE A 218 -2.76 -15.00 14.54
CA PHE A 218 -2.35 -15.39 13.19
C PHE A 218 -2.44 -16.90 12.99
N SER A 219 -1.82 -17.71 13.85
CA SER A 219 -1.80 -19.17 13.69
C SER A 219 -3.18 -19.84 13.72
N ARG A 220 -4.19 -19.21 14.34
CA ARG A 220 -5.53 -19.81 14.51
C ARG A 220 -6.60 -19.27 13.57
N ASN A 221 -6.40 -18.08 13.00
CA ASN A 221 -7.48 -17.36 12.32
C ASN A 221 -7.19 -17.04 10.85
N THR A 222 -5.95 -17.23 10.38
CA THR A 222 -5.60 -16.91 9.00
C THR A 222 -4.65 -17.92 8.41
N ASN A 223 -4.88 -18.27 7.14
CA ASN A 223 -3.94 -19.04 6.31
C ASN A 223 -3.24 -18.16 5.27
N LEU A 224 -3.56 -16.86 5.20
CA LEU A 224 -3.03 -15.97 4.17
C LEU A 224 -1.49 -15.83 4.23
N LEU A 225 -0.90 -15.93 5.43
CA LEU A 225 0.56 -15.95 5.54
C LEU A 225 1.17 -17.13 4.78
N VAL A 226 0.57 -18.32 4.88
CA VAL A 226 1.04 -19.53 4.19
C VAL A 226 0.86 -19.38 2.68
N GLU A 227 -0.29 -18.85 2.24
CA GLU A 227 -0.56 -18.58 0.81
C GLU A 227 0.38 -17.52 0.21
N LEU A 228 0.93 -16.65 1.05
CA LEU A 228 1.94 -15.66 0.67
C LEU A 228 3.37 -16.14 0.93
N ASP A 229 3.58 -17.43 1.20
CA ASP A 229 4.88 -18.04 1.47
C ASP A 229 5.61 -17.47 2.69
N TYR A 230 4.91 -16.87 3.66
CA TYR A 230 5.50 -16.50 4.94
C TYR A 230 5.49 -17.70 5.90
N PRO A 231 6.66 -18.22 6.32
CA PRO A 231 6.75 -19.28 7.31
C PRO A 231 6.02 -18.91 8.61
N ILE A 232 5.16 -19.83 9.07
CA ILE A 232 4.44 -19.70 10.34
C ILE A 232 5.17 -20.37 11.50
N ASN A 233 6.09 -21.29 11.22
CA ASN A 233 6.85 -22.06 12.22
C ASN A 233 8.20 -21.42 12.58
N GLU A 234 8.60 -20.35 11.89
CA GLU A 234 9.85 -19.60 12.12
C GLU A 234 9.51 -18.19 12.62
N ILE A 235 10.18 -17.75 13.69
CA ILE A 235 9.92 -16.47 14.37
C ILE A 235 11.24 -15.74 14.65
N PRO A 236 11.57 -14.67 13.91
CA PRO A 236 10.97 -14.30 12.62
C PRO A 236 11.34 -15.32 11.53
N PRO A 237 10.63 -15.35 10.38
CA PRO A 237 11.09 -16.08 9.20
C PRO A 237 12.46 -15.61 8.73
N ASP A 238 13.18 -16.51 8.06
CA ASP A 238 14.29 -16.11 7.20
C ASP A 238 13.75 -15.42 5.94
N TYR A 239 13.56 -14.09 6.04
CA TYR A 239 13.07 -13.27 4.94
C TYR A 239 14.00 -13.27 3.73
N LYS A 240 15.30 -13.50 3.91
CA LYS A 240 16.25 -13.57 2.78
C LYS A 240 15.97 -14.81 1.94
N LYS A 241 15.89 -15.99 2.59
CA LYS A 241 15.53 -17.25 1.95
C LYS A 241 14.14 -17.21 1.31
N LEU A 242 13.20 -16.52 1.94
CA LEU A 242 11.86 -16.28 1.39
C LEU A 242 11.91 -15.42 0.13
N CYS A 243 12.74 -14.38 0.09
CA CYS A 243 12.89 -13.53 -1.08
C CYS A 243 13.54 -14.24 -2.25
N GLU A 244 14.60 -15.04 -2.02
CA GLU A 244 15.27 -15.83 -3.07
C GLU A 244 14.32 -16.80 -3.81
N LYS A 245 13.24 -17.25 -3.14
CA LYS A 245 12.23 -18.15 -3.71
C LYS A 245 10.96 -17.45 -4.19
N SER A 246 10.89 -16.12 -4.01
CA SER A 246 9.66 -15.38 -4.21
C SER A 246 9.36 -15.18 -5.69
N PRO A 247 8.12 -15.35 -6.16
CA PRO A 247 7.73 -14.94 -7.51
C PRO A 247 7.83 -13.40 -7.71
N TYR A 248 8.13 -12.66 -6.64
CA TYR A 248 8.37 -11.22 -6.63
C TYR A 248 9.88 -10.85 -6.70
N TYR A 249 10.78 -11.82 -6.83
CA TYR A 249 12.23 -11.57 -6.83
C TYR A 249 12.81 -11.22 -8.22
N GLU A 250 12.17 -11.68 -9.30
CA GLU A 250 12.57 -11.43 -10.70
C GLU A 250 11.77 -10.30 -11.38
#